data_AF-W9XRA6-F1
#
_entry.id   AF-W9XRA6-F1
#
_cell.length_a   1.000
_cell.length_b   1.000
_cell.length_c   1.000
_cell.angle_alpha   90.00
_cell.angle_beta   90.00
_cell.angle_gamma   90.00
#
_symmetry.space_group_name_H-M   'P 1'
#
loop_
_entity.id
_entity.type
_entity.pdbx_description
1 polymer ?
#
loop_
_entity_poly.entity_id
_entity_poly.type
_entity_poly.pdbx_seq_one_letter_code
_entity_poly.pdbx_strand_id
1 'polypeptide(L)'
;MTPEQQADFANEIRGFPPKDIDRLHRVLFRLQEDLVDFTPAAIEREYNAICSEDRHTPHPDDPCLRWLLDLLQIDADIPLNEKFLDALQEAHIVLTTDGTTTDGGTDYDAAEQPLSIGGPSVVPERLDSSDLLDENDALWQQAVALDNRKLASQALEQWRQKLHLKREAYLDYEDPVMNNFADHFYVRTLARKTLTHWHNTVAEIQEMEKAGQEFRARQDASFALRQWTLAARERLFTRVGDERSLYKVLGIWREKTRQLREMEAAADGFRDRQVVRNTLGMMVAKSAQIHHEETQAVVVYQGNLVRRIFNKWLAQLQQIQLNERRADAAAEYFASKHALQKWREKTGLVLEQKRGQQARRQLLAVKYVRKWKVFARKSKEEKYAEAYKVMRRKVKVNIARAALNLWREKTARIREMDMTAEEFRARKDADNVKRMAHGAIVTMYNRPTQQQEANRQADLFFTKKLVERLQIFGSNWLVPTRQILENQKKADAYRATRTASHALATLRNWRNAAFRFQRLEEDAEVVLQRNAKKRALVFLQKWSRAAAQGQGEEEGREERMIPATPAARRSQLLASTTPAYTPAVGLFREDRVVEELDED
;
A
#
# COMPACT_ATOMS: atom_id res chain seq x y z
N MET A 1 26.83 -36.90 -44.40
CA MET A 1 28.24 -36.56 -44.65
C MET A 1 28.86 -37.74 -45.36
N THR A 2 29.64 -37.57 -46.43
CA THR A 2 30.35 -38.72 -47.04
C THR A 2 31.53 -39.12 -46.15
N PRO A 3 31.97 -40.40 -46.15
CA PRO A 3 33.08 -40.84 -45.30
C PRO A 3 34.39 -40.11 -45.62
N GLU A 4 34.60 -39.69 -46.86
CA GLU A 4 35.76 -38.87 -47.26
C GLU A 4 35.73 -37.49 -46.59
N GLN A 5 34.58 -36.81 -46.61
CA GLN A 5 34.40 -35.53 -45.91
C GLN A 5 34.58 -35.69 -44.40
N GLN A 6 34.03 -36.75 -43.81
CA GLN A 6 34.18 -37.04 -42.38
C GLN A 6 35.65 -37.21 -42.00
N ALA A 7 36.43 -37.92 -42.81
CA ALA A 7 37.87 -38.08 -42.61
C ALA A 7 38.62 -36.74 -42.71
N ASP A 8 38.21 -35.85 -43.63
CA ASP A 8 38.80 -34.51 -43.76
C ASP A 8 38.53 -33.66 -42.50
N PHE A 9 37.29 -33.58 -42.02
CA PHE A 9 36.96 -32.86 -40.76
C PHE A 9 37.67 -33.48 -39.55
N ALA A 10 37.78 -34.81 -39.51
CA ALA A 10 38.49 -35.53 -38.45
C ALA A 10 40.00 -35.22 -38.45
N ASN A 11 40.60 -35.09 -39.62
CA ASN A 11 42.01 -34.70 -39.74
C ASN A 11 42.25 -33.24 -39.33
N GLU A 12 41.32 -32.34 -39.67
CA GLU A 12 41.40 -30.93 -39.25
C GLU A 12 41.24 -30.77 -37.74
N ILE A 13 40.24 -31.42 -37.11
CA ILE A 13 39.99 -31.30 -35.67
C ILE A 13 41.09 -31.97 -34.83
N ARG A 14 41.81 -32.97 -35.34
CA ARG A 14 43.00 -33.53 -34.68
C ARG A 14 44.11 -32.50 -34.49
N GLY A 15 44.15 -31.46 -35.31
CA GLY A 15 45.10 -30.35 -35.19
C GLY A 15 44.71 -29.31 -34.13
N PHE A 16 43.48 -29.36 -33.61
CA PHE A 16 43.00 -28.37 -32.65
C PHE A 16 43.48 -28.70 -31.23
N PRO A 17 43.88 -27.69 -30.43
CA PRO A 17 44.23 -27.94 -29.05
C PRO A 17 42.97 -28.37 -28.27
N PRO A 18 43.11 -29.21 -27.23
CA PRO A 18 41.97 -29.73 -26.47
C PRO A 18 41.01 -28.65 -25.94
N LYS A 19 41.55 -27.49 -25.55
CA LYS A 19 40.77 -26.34 -25.07
C LYS A 19 39.83 -25.76 -26.14
N ASP A 20 40.23 -25.83 -27.40
CA ASP A 20 39.40 -25.33 -28.50
C ASP A 20 38.34 -26.36 -28.89
N ILE A 21 38.63 -27.66 -28.79
CA ILE A 21 37.63 -28.73 -28.93
C ILE A 21 36.56 -28.63 -27.83
N ASP A 22 36.97 -28.41 -26.58
CA ASP A 22 36.06 -28.14 -25.46
C ASP A 22 35.20 -26.89 -25.72
N ARG A 23 35.79 -25.85 -26.32
CA ARG A 23 35.07 -24.62 -26.69
C ARG A 23 33.98 -24.91 -27.72
N LEU A 24 34.31 -25.65 -28.77
CA LEU A 24 33.36 -26.06 -29.82
C LEU A 24 32.21 -26.88 -29.24
N HIS A 25 32.52 -27.83 -28.35
CA HIS A 25 31.49 -28.63 -27.68
C HIS A 25 30.57 -27.77 -26.80
N ARG A 26 31.11 -26.81 -26.04
CA ARG A 26 30.31 -25.87 -25.23
C ARG A 26 29.37 -25.00 -26.07
N VAL A 27 29.82 -24.56 -27.25
CA VAL A 27 28.98 -23.78 -28.18
C VAL A 27 27.78 -24.60 -28.63
N LEU A 28 28.02 -25.86 -29.05
CA LEU A 28 26.94 -26.76 -29.45
C LEU A 28 25.98 -27.07 -28.31
N PHE A 29 26.50 -27.28 -27.11
CA PHE A 29 25.69 -27.56 -25.93
C PHE A 29 24.78 -26.37 -25.56
N ARG A 30 25.28 -25.14 -25.60
CA ARG A 30 24.46 -23.93 -25.34
C ARG A 30 23.36 -23.74 -26.37
N LEU A 31 23.69 -23.90 -27.65
CA LEU A 31 22.71 -23.81 -28.73
C LEU A 31 21.58 -24.85 -28.58
N GLN A 32 21.94 -26.06 -28.12
CA GLN A 32 20.98 -27.12 -27.85
C GLN A 32 20.12 -26.85 -26.60
N GLU A 33 20.71 -26.34 -25.51
CA GLU A 33 19.97 -25.99 -24.29
C GLU A 33 18.96 -24.85 -24.51
N ASP A 34 19.32 -23.85 -25.32
CA ASP A 34 18.48 -22.69 -25.58
C ASP A 34 17.40 -22.94 -26.66
N LEU A 35 17.36 -24.16 -27.24
CA LEU A 35 16.45 -24.55 -28.32
C LEU A 35 16.49 -23.57 -29.52
N VAL A 36 17.68 -23.05 -29.83
CA VAL A 36 17.89 -22.08 -30.92
C VAL A 36 18.24 -22.83 -32.19
N ASP A 37 17.60 -22.46 -33.31
CA ASP A 37 17.96 -23.01 -34.62
C ASP A 37 19.44 -22.73 -34.94
N PHE A 38 20.16 -23.76 -35.42
CA PHE A 38 21.57 -23.70 -35.81
C PHE A 38 21.76 -22.80 -37.05
N THR A 39 21.69 -21.49 -36.85
CA THR A 39 21.96 -20.47 -37.86
C THR A 39 23.41 -19.98 -37.72
N PRO A 40 24.10 -19.60 -38.81
CA PRO A 40 25.48 -19.09 -38.74
C PRO A 40 25.63 -17.93 -37.74
N ALA A 41 24.66 -17.02 -37.71
CA ALA A 41 24.65 -15.89 -36.78
C ALA A 41 24.45 -16.29 -35.31
N ALA A 42 23.75 -17.40 -35.04
CA ALA A 42 23.61 -17.94 -33.68
C ALA A 42 24.92 -18.60 -33.23
N ILE A 43 25.57 -19.37 -34.12
CA ILE A 43 26.87 -19.99 -33.85
C ILE A 43 27.93 -18.94 -33.58
N GLU A 44 28.05 -17.91 -34.43
CA GLU A 44 29.01 -16.81 -34.23
C GLU A 44 28.77 -16.10 -32.89
N ARG A 45 27.50 -15.87 -32.52
CA ARG A 45 27.15 -15.20 -31.26
C ARG A 45 27.57 -16.02 -30.05
N GLU A 46 27.22 -17.30 -30.02
CA GLU A 46 27.55 -18.19 -28.90
C GLU A 46 29.06 -18.48 -28.83
N TYR A 47 29.73 -18.64 -29.98
CA TYR A 47 31.18 -18.77 -30.05
C TYR A 47 31.88 -17.53 -29.45
N ASN A 48 31.46 -16.33 -29.83
CA ASN A 48 31.99 -15.09 -29.28
C ASN A 48 31.69 -14.93 -27.78
N ALA A 49 30.53 -15.40 -27.31
CA ALA A 49 30.17 -15.40 -25.90
C ALA A 49 31.11 -16.30 -25.09
N ILE A 50 31.37 -17.53 -25.56
CA ILE A 50 32.26 -18.48 -24.86
C ILE A 50 33.73 -18.02 -24.95
N CYS A 51 34.19 -17.52 -26.10
CA CYS A 51 35.51 -16.90 -26.21
C CYS A 51 35.69 -15.76 -25.19
N SER A 52 34.67 -14.93 -24.99
CA SER A 52 34.69 -13.85 -24.00
C SER A 52 34.79 -14.37 -22.55
N GLU A 53 34.16 -15.51 -22.24
CA GLU A 53 34.25 -16.17 -20.94
C GLU A 53 35.65 -16.76 -20.68
N ASP A 54 36.24 -17.38 -21.70
CA ASP A 54 37.58 -17.97 -21.65
C ASP A 54 38.70 -16.91 -21.75
N ARG A 55 38.35 -15.63 -21.92
CA ARG A 55 39.26 -14.51 -22.20
C ARG A 55 40.08 -14.68 -23.48
N HIS A 56 39.54 -15.44 -24.43
CA HIS A 56 40.08 -15.57 -25.78
C HIS A 56 39.51 -14.44 -26.64
N THR A 57 40.37 -13.69 -27.33
CA THR A 57 39.92 -12.66 -28.27
C THR A 57 39.62 -13.33 -29.61
N PRO A 58 38.35 -13.49 -30.02
CA PRO A 58 38.02 -14.18 -31.25
C PRO A 58 38.58 -13.39 -32.44
N HIS A 59 39.38 -14.06 -33.28
CA HIS A 59 39.79 -13.50 -34.56
C HIS A 59 38.66 -13.77 -35.57
N PRO A 60 38.34 -12.83 -36.49
CA PRO A 60 37.35 -13.09 -37.55
C PRO A 60 37.73 -14.28 -38.46
N ASP A 61 39.00 -14.68 -38.47
CA ASP A 61 39.54 -15.83 -39.20
C ASP A 61 39.92 -16.99 -38.25
N ASP A 62 39.24 -17.13 -37.11
CA ASP A 62 39.49 -18.23 -36.17
C ASP A 62 39.19 -19.59 -36.85
N PRO A 63 40.17 -20.50 -36.94
CA PRO A 63 40.00 -21.78 -37.62
C PRO A 63 38.92 -22.64 -36.97
N CYS A 64 38.67 -22.50 -35.67
CA CYS A 64 37.66 -23.30 -34.96
C CYS A 64 36.25 -22.86 -35.35
N LEU A 65 36.00 -21.55 -35.39
CA LEU A 65 34.71 -21.01 -35.83
C LEU A 65 34.45 -21.35 -37.29
N ARG A 66 35.47 -21.21 -38.15
CA ARG A 66 35.37 -21.56 -39.56
C ARG A 66 35.05 -23.04 -39.77
N TRP A 67 35.77 -23.92 -39.09
CA TRP A 67 35.53 -25.37 -39.12
C TRP A 67 34.08 -25.71 -38.73
N LEU A 68 33.55 -25.08 -37.67
CA LEU A 68 32.18 -25.31 -37.22
C LEU A 68 31.12 -24.80 -38.22
N LEU A 69 31.39 -23.66 -38.87
CA LEU A 69 30.52 -23.10 -39.91
C LEU A 69 30.58 -23.92 -41.21
N ASP A 70 31.73 -24.46 -41.56
CA ASP A 70 31.91 -25.35 -42.72
C ASP A 70 31.20 -26.69 -42.47
N LEU A 71 31.27 -27.22 -41.23
CA LEU A 71 30.54 -28.42 -40.82
C LEU A 71 29.00 -28.22 -40.86
N LEU A 72 28.52 -27.02 -40.55
CA LEU A 72 27.09 -26.69 -40.65
C LEU A 72 26.58 -26.74 -42.11
N GLN A 73 27.41 -26.32 -43.06
CA GLN A 73 27.02 -26.25 -44.48
C GLN A 73 26.91 -27.63 -45.14
N ILE A 74 27.54 -28.66 -44.58
CA ILE A 74 27.57 -30.00 -45.16
C ILE A 74 26.36 -30.79 -44.70
N ASP A 75 25.50 -31.21 -45.64
CA ASP A 75 24.29 -32.02 -45.43
C ASP A 75 23.30 -31.45 -44.40
N ALA A 76 22.45 -30.52 -44.84
CA ALA A 76 21.45 -29.84 -44.00
C ALA A 76 20.46 -30.79 -43.28
N ASP A 77 20.32 -32.04 -43.73
CA ASP A 77 19.37 -33.01 -43.19
C ASP A 77 19.82 -33.64 -41.85
N ILE A 78 21.12 -33.62 -41.56
CA ILE A 78 21.68 -34.18 -40.32
C ILE A 78 21.92 -33.02 -39.33
N PRO A 79 21.48 -33.11 -38.07
CA PRO A 79 21.71 -32.06 -37.08
C PRO A 79 23.21 -31.86 -36.82
N LEU A 80 23.62 -30.61 -36.62
CA LEU A 80 25.04 -30.23 -36.46
C LEU A 80 25.74 -31.00 -35.31
N ASN A 81 25.02 -31.32 -34.24
CA ASN A 81 25.57 -32.06 -33.10
C ASN A 81 25.97 -33.50 -33.49
N GLU A 82 25.15 -34.20 -34.28
CA GLU A 82 25.47 -35.56 -34.73
C GLU A 82 26.72 -35.55 -35.63
N LYS A 83 26.82 -34.59 -36.58
CA LYS A 83 28.02 -34.44 -37.43
C LYS A 83 29.28 -34.17 -36.63
N PHE A 84 29.17 -33.35 -35.58
CA PHE A 84 30.29 -33.04 -34.69
C PHE A 84 30.78 -34.28 -33.94
N LEU A 85 29.86 -35.07 -33.38
CA LEU A 85 30.19 -36.31 -32.69
C LEU A 85 30.77 -37.37 -33.63
N ASP A 86 30.24 -37.48 -34.84
CA ASP A 86 30.76 -38.36 -35.89
C ASP A 86 32.21 -37.99 -36.27
N ALA A 87 32.51 -36.69 -36.40
CA ALA A 87 33.86 -36.19 -36.67
C ALA A 87 34.83 -36.47 -35.50
N LEU A 88 34.38 -36.32 -34.24
CA LEU A 88 35.18 -36.64 -33.06
C LEU A 88 35.45 -38.14 -32.90
N GLN A 89 34.44 -38.98 -33.21
CA GLN A 89 34.57 -40.42 -33.16
C GLN A 89 35.59 -40.92 -34.20
N GLU A 90 35.54 -40.39 -35.43
CA GLU A 90 36.52 -40.67 -36.48
C GLU A 90 37.92 -40.13 -36.13
N ALA A 91 37.98 -38.99 -35.43
CA ALA A 91 39.22 -38.45 -34.91
C ALA A 91 39.81 -39.25 -33.73
N HIS A 92 39.05 -40.21 -33.17
CA HIS A 92 39.35 -40.95 -31.93
C HIS A 92 39.48 -40.06 -30.68
N ILE A 93 38.70 -38.98 -30.62
CA ILE A 93 38.68 -38.04 -29.49
C ILE A 93 37.48 -38.36 -28.60
N VAL A 94 37.73 -38.74 -27.35
CA VAL A 94 36.69 -39.09 -26.37
C VAL A 94 36.40 -37.87 -25.48
N LEU A 95 35.18 -37.33 -25.58
CA LEU A 95 34.71 -36.28 -24.68
C LEU A 95 34.33 -36.90 -23.32
N THR A 96 35.11 -36.63 -22.28
CA THR A 96 34.74 -37.01 -20.91
C THR A 96 33.71 -36.04 -20.36
N THR A 97 32.63 -36.56 -19.77
CA THR A 97 31.45 -35.83 -19.28
C THR A 97 31.73 -34.78 -18.21
N ASP A 98 32.92 -34.77 -17.64
CA ASP A 98 33.19 -34.08 -16.38
C ASP A 98 33.83 -32.69 -16.60
N GLY A 99 34.10 -32.29 -17.85
CA GLY A 99 34.73 -31.01 -18.17
C GLY A 99 36.11 -30.79 -17.53
N THR A 100 36.64 -31.80 -16.84
CA THR A 100 38.01 -31.87 -16.36
C THR A 100 38.84 -32.49 -17.46
N THR A 101 39.74 -31.68 -18.00
CA THR A 101 40.84 -32.10 -18.87
C THR A 101 41.28 -33.52 -18.54
N THR A 102 41.06 -34.45 -19.46
CA THR A 102 41.83 -35.68 -19.47
C THR A 102 43.29 -35.25 -19.61
N ASP A 103 44.03 -35.34 -18.50
CA ASP A 103 45.45 -35.70 -18.52
C ASP A 103 45.52 -37.06 -19.23
N GLY A 104 45.38 -37.01 -20.55
CA GLY A 104 45.80 -38.06 -21.44
C GLY A 104 47.31 -38.05 -21.40
N GLY A 105 47.86 -38.72 -20.38
CA GLY A 105 49.16 -39.35 -20.47
C GLY A 105 49.10 -40.43 -21.55
N THR A 106 48.95 -40.00 -22.80
CA THR A 106 49.37 -40.76 -23.97
C THR A 106 50.80 -40.33 -24.23
N ASP A 107 51.72 -41.27 -24.01
CA ASP A 107 53.16 -41.17 -24.27
C ASP A 107 53.48 -40.74 -25.72
N TYR A 108 53.29 -39.47 -26.05
CA TYR A 108 53.73 -38.85 -27.30
C TYR A 108 54.79 -37.75 -27.10
N ASP A 109 55.31 -37.59 -25.87
CA ASP A 109 56.51 -36.79 -25.60
C ASP A 109 57.76 -37.68 -25.65
N ALA A 110 58.05 -38.22 -26.83
CA ALA A 110 59.35 -38.81 -27.12
C ALA A 110 59.68 -38.75 -28.62
N ALA A 111 59.95 -37.55 -29.15
CA ALA A 111 60.94 -37.35 -30.22
C ALA A 111 61.05 -35.88 -30.66
N GLU A 112 61.65 -35.03 -29.83
CA GLU A 112 62.58 -34.03 -30.35
C GLU A 112 63.96 -34.35 -29.79
N GLN A 113 64.63 -35.33 -30.39
CA GLN A 113 66.08 -35.44 -30.35
C GLN A 113 66.64 -35.26 -31.76
N PRO A 114 67.69 -34.44 -31.91
CA PRO A 114 68.20 -34.01 -33.19
C PRO A 114 68.97 -35.13 -33.89
N LEU A 115 68.82 -35.15 -35.22
CA LEU A 115 69.61 -35.91 -36.17
C LEU A 115 71.09 -35.99 -35.76
N SER A 116 71.58 -37.21 -35.54
CA SER A 116 73.01 -37.52 -35.65
C SER A 116 73.21 -38.94 -36.19
N ILE A 117 73.44 -38.98 -37.51
CA ILE A 117 74.48 -39.72 -38.24
C ILE A 117 75.13 -40.89 -37.48
N GLY A 118 75.00 -42.11 -38.03
CA GLY A 118 76.10 -43.08 -38.09
C GLY A 118 75.75 -44.54 -37.80
N GLY A 119 75.89 -45.39 -38.83
CA GLY A 119 76.39 -46.77 -38.64
C GLY A 119 75.45 -47.92 -39.02
N PRO A 120 75.72 -48.65 -40.12
CA PRO A 120 75.00 -49.88 -40.46
C PRO A 120 75.57 -51.07 -39.68
N SER A 121 74.76 -51.71 -38.84
CA SER A 121 75.13 -52.99 -38.21
C SER A 121 74.57 -54.16 -39.02
N VAL A 122 75.45 -54.68 -39.87
CA VAL A 122 75.53 -56.05 -40.37
C VAL A 122 75.37 -57.07 -39.23
N VAL A 123 74.76 -58.25 -39.50
CA VAL A 123 75.00 -59.60 -38.90
C VAL A 123 73.77 -60.52 -39.20
N PRO A 124 73.93 -61.81 -39.55
CA PRO A 124 74.37 -62.26 -40.88
C PRO A 124 73.47 -63.39 -41.46
N GLU A 125 73.61 -63.60 -42.76
CA GLU A 125 73.19 -64.81 -43.47
C GLU A 125 73.67 -66.09 -42.75
N ARG A 126 72.76 -67.06 -42.61
CA ARG A 126 73.12 -68.46 -42.35
C ARG A 126 72.70 -69.31 -43.53
N LEU A 127 73.75 -69.72 -44.24
CA LEU A 127 73.81 -70.59 -45.40
C LEU A 127 73.11 -71.94 -45.19
N ASP A 128 72.33 -72.31 -46.21
CA ASP A 128 72.38 -73.57 -46.95
C ASP A 128 72.58 -74.86 -46.15
N SER A 129 71.46 -75.54 -45.89
CA SER A 129 71.44 -76.98 -45.67
C SER A 129 70.61 -77.62 -46.77
N SER A 130 71.32 -78.24 -47.71
CA SER A 130 70.79 -79.05 -48.80
C SER A 130 70.16 -80.34 -48.26
N ASP A 131 68.82 -80.38 -48.24
CA ASP A 131 68.01 -81.59 -48.40
C ASP A 131 66.59 -81.15 -48.74
N LEU A 132 66.37 -80.83 -50.03
CA LEU A 132 65.07 -80.50 -50.61
C LEU A 132 64.18 -81.76 -50.65
N LEU A 133 63.64 -82.11 -49.48
CA LEU A 133 62.34 -82.77 -49.38
C LEU A 133 61.29 -81.68 -49.58
N ASP A 134 60.47 -81.82 -50.63
CA ASP A 134 59.38 -80.89 -50.93
C ASP A 134 58.33 -80.97 -49.81
N GLU A 135 58.41 -80.07 -48.82
CA GLU A 135 57.46 -79.93 -47.70
C GLU A 135 56.02 -79.61 -48.17
N ASN A 136 55.82 -79.35 -49.48
CA ASN A 136 54.51 -79.18 -50.10
C ASN A 136 53.95 -80.45 -50.76
N ASP A 137 54.63 -81.60 -50.66
CA ASP A 137 54.06 -82.86 -51.13
C ASP A 137 52.88 -83.28 -50.25
N ALA A 138 51.70 -83.43 -50.85
CA ALA A 138 50.44 -83.70 -50.15
C ALA A 138 50.50 -85.00 -49.33
N LEU A 139 51.31 -85.96 -49.76
CA LEU A 139 51.52 -87.22 -49.04
C LEU A 139 52.42 -87.05 -47.80
N TRP A 140 53.39 -86.12 -47.85
CA TRP A 140 54.24 -85.79 -46.70
C TRP A 140 53.47 -85.00 -45.65
N GLN A 141 52.67 -84.01 -46.05
CA GLN A 141 51.78 -83.27 -45.14
C GLN A 141 50.74 -84.19 -44.50
N GLN A 142 50.23 -85.19 -45.23
CA GLN A 142 49.31 -86.18 -44.67
C GLN A 142 50.00 -87.13 -43.68
N ALA A 143 51.23 -87.56 -43.95
CA ALA A 143 52.03 -88.37 -43.01
C ALA A 143 52.39 -87.60 -41.74
N VAL A 144 52.84 -86.35 -41.87
CA VAL A 144 53.15 -85.46 -40.75
C VAL A 144 51.89 -85.12 -39.95
N ALA A 145 50.73 -84.92 -40.59
CA ALA A 145 49.47 -84.73 -39.89
C ALA A 145 49.02 -85.98 -39.11
N LEU A 146 49.26 -87.19 -39.63
CA LEU A 146 48.94 -88.43 -38.94
C LEU A 146 49.88 -88.70 -37.76
N ASP A 147 51.17 -88.41 -37.90
CA ASP A 147 52.13 -88.54 -36.80
C ASP A 147 51.95 -87.44 -35.74
N ASN A 148 51.68 -86.19 -36.13
CA ASN A 148 51.32 -85.13 -35.19
C ASN A 148 50.02 -85.45 -34.45
N ARG A 149 49.04 -86.09 -35.11
CA ARG A 149 47.81 -86.54 -34.45
C ARG A 149 48.09 -87.66 -33.46
N LYS A 150 48.98 -88.61 -33.78
CA LYS A 150 49.39 -89.68 -32.87
C LYS A 150 50.18 -89.11 -31.68
N LEU A 151 51.14 -88.23 -31.90
CA LEU A 151 51.92 -87.56 -30.86
C LEU A 151 51.04 -86.69 -29.96
N ALA A 152 50.10 -85.94 -30.52
CA ALA A 152 49.12 -85.18 -29.75
C ALA A 152 48.21 -86.09 -28.91
N SER A 153 47.77 -87.23 -29.47
CA SER A 153 46.97 -88.20 -28.72
C SER A 153 47.75 -88.86 -27.58
N GLN A 154 49.02 -89.21 -27.80
CA GLN A 154 49.90 -89.75 -26.75
C GLN A 154 50.24 -88.71 -25.68
N ALA A 155 50.51 -87.46 -26.08
CA ALA A 155 50.74 -86.37 -25.13
C ALA A 155 49.49 -86.08 -24.29
N LEU A 156 48.30 -86.11 -24.89
CA LEU A 156 47.03 -85.99 -24.17
C LEU A 156 46.76 -87.18 -23.26
N GLU A 157 47.09 -88.40 -23.65
CA GLU A 157 46.97 -89.58 -22.80
C GLU A 157 47.94 -89.54 -21.62
N GLN A 158 49.20 -89.17 -21.85
CA GLN A 158 50.18 -88.96 -20.77
C GLN A 158 49.76 -87.81 -19.85
N TRP A 159 49.21 -86.74 -20.40
CA TRP A 159 48.70 -85.62 -19.61
C TRP A 159 47.48 -86.04 -18.78
N ARG A 160 46.51 -86.74 -19.37
CA ARG A 160 45.35 -87.31 -18.66
C ARG A 160 45.79 -88.28 -17.58
N GLN A 161 46.73 -89.19 -17.87
CA GLN A 161 47.28 -90.12 -16.87
C GLN A 161 47.98 -89.37 -15.73
N LYS A 162 48.78 -88.33 -16.02
CA LYS A 162 49.37 -87.49 -14.97
C LYS A 162 48.31 -86.73 -14.16
N LEU A 163 47.23 -86.30 -14.79
CA LEU A 163 46.10 -85.64 -14.12
C LEU A 163 45.32 -86.62 -13.25
N HIS A 164 45.08 -87.84 -13.73
CA HIS A 164 44.46 -88.92 -12.97
C HIS A 164 45.33 -89.33 -11.78
N LEU A 165 46.63 -89.54 -11.98
CA LEU A 165 47.56 -89.85 -10.89
C LEU A 165 47.67 -88.71 -9.87
N LYS A 166 47.66 -87.44 -10.32
CA LYS A 166 47.60 -86.31 -9.40
C LYS A 166 46.27 -86.27 -8.65
N ARG A 167 45.15 -86.49 -9.34
CA ARG A 167 43.82 -86.51 -8.73
C ARG A 167 43.67 -87.65 -7.72
N GLU A 168 44.17 -88.85 -8.03
CA GLU A 168 44.22 -90.00 -7.12
C GLU A 168 45.13 -89.71 -5.92
N ALA A 169 46.32 -89.14 -6.14
CA ALA A 169 47.20 -88.71 -5.05
C ALA A 169 46.59 -87.60 -4.17
N TYR A 170 45.74 -86.73 -4.73
CA TYR A 170 44.99 -85.74 -3.96
C TYR A 170 43.81 -86.36 -3.20
N LEU A 171 43.09 -87.30 -3.81
CA LEU A 171 42.00 -88.03 -3.16
C LEU A 171 42.49 -88.85 -1.96
N ASP A 172 43.71 -89.41 -2.02
CA ASP A 172 44.34 -90.11 -0.90
C ASP A 172 44.81 -89.17 0.23
N TYR A 173 44.90 -87.86 -0.03
CA TYR A 173 45.27 -86.81 0.93
C TYR A 173 44.11 -85.88 1.31
N GLU A 174 42.90 -86.13 0.82
CA GLU A 174 41.70 -85.36 1.16
C GLU A 174 41.29 -85.65 2.61
N ASP A 175 41.80 -84.84 3.54
CA ASP A 175 41.24 -84.77 4.89
C ASP A 175 39.88 -84.06 4.79
N PRO A 176 38.75 -84.77 5.02
CA PRO A 176 37.41 -84.19 4.92
C PRO A 176 37.20 -83.04 5.91
N VAL A 177 37.98 -82.97 6.99
CA VAL A 177 37.94 -81.87 7.96
C VAL A 177 38.52 -80.59 7.36
N MET A 178 39.62 -80.70 6.61
CA MET A 178 40.27 -79.55 5.98
C MET A 178 39.47 -79.01 4.80
N ASN A 179 38.82 -79.88 4.01
CA ASN A 179 37.91 -79.45 2.94
C ASN A 179 36.69 -78.71 3.50
N ASN A 180 36.05 -79.22 4.55
CA ASN A 180 34.94 -78.52 5.20
C ASN A 180 35.37 -77.16 5.78
N PHE A 181 36.59 -77.04 6.32
CA PHE A 181 37.14 -75.77 6.78
C PHE A 181 37.38 -74.80 5.61
N ALA A 182 37.95 -75.28 4.50
CA ALA A 182 38.19 -74.48 3.30
C ALA A 182 36.88 -73.98 2.69
N ASP A 183 35.85 -74.83 2.59
CA ASP A 183 34.52 -74.45 2.11
C ASP A 183 33.87 -73.42 3.03
N HIS A 184 33.92 -73.63 4.35
CA HIS A 184 33.39 -72.67 5.31
C HIS A 184 34.15 -71.32 5.24
N PHE A 185 35.48 -71.36 5.09
CA PHE A 185 36.30 -70.16 4.91
C PHE A 185 35.98 -69.44 3.60
N TYR A 186 35.80 -70.18 2.51
CA TYR A 186 35.41 -69.64 1.20
C TYR A 186 34.03 -68.99 1.27
N VAL A 187 33.02 -69.69 1.80
CA VAL A 187 31.65 -69.16 1.96
C VAL A 187 31.65 -67.92 2.85
N ARG A 188 32.39 -67.94 3.97
CA ARG A 188 32.51 -66.77 4.86
C ARG A 188 33.19 -65.59 4.16
N THR A 189 34.24 -65.85 3.39
CA THR A 189 34.97 -64.79 2.67
C THR A 189 34.13 -64.21 1.54
N LEU A 190 33.38 -65.06 0.82
CA LEU A 190 32.44 -64.65 -0.21
C LEU A 190 31.29 -63.84 0.38
N ALA A 191 30.69 -64.29 1.49
CA ALA A 191 29.67 -63.55 2.22
C ALA A 191 30.19 -62.19 2.70
N ARG A 192 31.43 -62.12 3.20
CA ARG A 192 32.05 -60.86 3.60
C ARG A 192 32.24 -59.93 2.40
N LYS A 193 32.77 -60.43 1.28
CA LYS A 193 33.00 -59.65 0.05
C LYS A 193 31.68 -59.11 -0.53
N THR A 194 30.67 -59.96 -0.62
CA THR A 194 29.33 -59.58 -1.11
C THR A 194 28.66 -58.57 -0.19
N LEU A 195 28.76 -58.74 1.13
CA LEU A 195 28.27 -57.75 2.10
C LEU A 195 29.05 -56.42 1.98
N THR A 196 30.37 -56.43 1.90
CA THR A 196 31.14 -55.17 1.74
C THR A 196 30.81 -54.47 0.43
N HIS A 197 30.67 -55.21 -0.67
CA HIS A 197 30.23 -54.65 -1.94
C HIS A 197 28.85 -54.02 -1.81
N TRP A 198 27.88 -54.74 -1.23
CA TRP A 198 26.53 -54.22 -1.00
C TRP A 198 26.52 -52.96 -0.13
N HIS A 199 27.29 -52.93 0.97
CA HIS A 199 27.40 -51.74 1.82
C HIS A 199 27.99 -50.56 1.05
N ASN A 200 29.02 -50.77 0.24
CA ASN A 200 29.61 -49.72 -0.57
C ASN A 200 28.62 -49.20 -1.63
N THR A 201 27.90 -50.08 -2.32
CA THR A 201 26.88 -49.67 -3.29
C THR A 201 25.74 -48.90 -2.63
N VAL A 202 25.32 -49.29 -1.41
CA VAL A 202 24.28 -48.57 -0.68
C VAL A 202 24.79 -47.20 -0.21
N ALA A 203 26.04 -47.11 0.23
CA ALA A 203 26.66 -45.84 0.60
C ALA A 203 26.75 -44.88 -0.60
N GLU A 204 27.18 -45.39 -1.76
CA GLU A 204 27.24 -44.63 -3.01
C GLU A 204 25.86 -44.14 -3.45
N ILE A 205 24.83 -45.01 -3.41
CA ILE A 205 23.44 -44.61 -3.70
C ILE A 205 22.97 -43.51 -2.75
N GLN A 206 23.30 -43.58 -1.45
CA GLN A 206 22.94 -42.54 -0.48
C GLN A 206 23.68 -41.22 -0.72
N GLU A 207 24.94 -41.27 -1.14
CA GLU A 207 25.71 -40.08 -1.52
C GLU A 207 25.13 -39.41 -2.77
N MET A 208 24.78 -40.20 -3.79
CA MET A 208 24.11 -39.72 -4.99
C MET A 208 22.72 -39.15 -4.70
N GLU A 209 21.96 -39.76 -3.78
CA GLU A 209 20.66 -39.24 -3.35
C GLU A 209 20.81 -37.89 -2.62
N LYS A 210 21.81 -37.74 -1.75
CA LYS A 210 22.11 -36.44 -1.11
C LYS A 210 22.51 -35.39 -2.13
N ALA A 211 23.39 -35.72 -3.07
CA ALA A 211 23.77 -34.80 -4.15
C ALA A 211 22.55 -34.40 -5.00
N GLY A 212 21.66 -35.34 -5.30
CA GLY A 212 20.40 -35.09 -6.00
C GLY A 212 19.45 -34.18 -5.21
N GLN A 213 19.33 -34.35 -3.90
CA GLN A 213 18.54 -33.47 -3.03
C GLN A 213 19.12 -32.05 -2.98
N GLU A 214 20.43 -31.91 -2.87
CA GLU A 214 21.10 -30.61 -2.90
C GLU A 214 20.91 -29.90 -4.24
N PHE A 215 21.00 -30.62 -5.36
CA PHE A 215 20.75 -30.08 -6.68
C PHE A 215 19.30 -29.56 -6.82
N ARG A 216 18.31 -30.37 -6.40
CA ARG A 216 16.90 -29.95 -6.39
C ARG A 216 16.67 -28.72 -5.51
N ALA A 217 17.27 -28.69 -4.31
CA ALA A 217 17.15 -27.54 -3.42
C ALA A 217 17.75 -26.27 -4.02
N ARG A 218 18.89 -26.36 -4.73
CA ARG A 218 19.48 -25.22 -5.46
C ARG A 218 18.60 -24.77 -6.61
N GLN A 219 18.03 -25.71 -7.36
CA GLN A 219 17.13 -25.42 -8.46
C GLN A 219 15.85 -24.72 -7.97
N ASP A 220 15.22 -25.25 -6.93
CA ASP A 220 14.03 -24.65 -6.29
C ASP A 220 14.34 -23.25 -5.75
N ALA A 221 15.50 -23.05 -5.10
CA ALA A 221 15.92 -21.74 -4.63
C ALA A 221 16.12 -20.75 -5.80
N SER A 222 16.73 -21.20 -6.90
CA SER A 222 16.91 -20.38 -8.11
C SER A 222 15.56 -19.99 -8.75
N PHE A 223 14.62 -20.93 -8.80
CA PHE A 223 13.28 -20.69 -9.31
C PHE A 223 12.50 -19.71 -8.41
N ALA A 224 12.56 -19.90 -7.10
CA ALA A 224 11.94 -19.00 -6.13
C ALA A 224 12.51 -17.57 -6.23
N LEU A 225 13.83 -17.41 -6.38
CA LEU A 225 14.46 -16.10 -6.59
C LEU A 225 14.03 -15.45 -7.92
N ARG A 226 13.94 -16.22 -9.00
CA ARG A 226 13.41 -15.72 -10.29
C ARG A 226 11.96 -15.25 -10.14
N GLN A 227 11.11 -16.03 -9.48
CA GLN A 227 9.72 -15.63 -9.21
C GLN A 227 9.63 -14.38 -8.33
N TRP A 228 10.46 -14.27 -7.29
CA TRP A 228 10.48 -13.09 -6.43
C TRP A 228 10.96 -11.84 -7.16
N THR A 229 11.96 -11.96 -8.03
CA THR A 229 12.44 -10.82 -8.83
C THR A 229 11.41 -10.39 -9.87
N LEU A 230 10.69 -11.32 -10.50
CA LEU A 230 9.58 -11.02 -11.39
C LEU A 230 8.42 -10.34 -10.65
N ALA A 231 8.00 -10.88 -9.50
CA ALA A 231 6.96 -10.27 -8.68
C ALA A 231 7.35 -8.87 -8.17
N ALA A 232 8.62 -8.66 -7.82
CA ALA A 232 9.13 -7.34 -7.44
C ALA A 232 9.10 -6.34 -8.62
N ARG A 233 9.45 -6.78 -9.83
CA ARG A 233 9.35 -5.97 -11.06
C ARG A 233 7.90 -5.62 -11.38
N GLU A 234 6.98 -6.57 -11.30
CA GLU A 234 5.55 -6.33 -11.51
C GLU A 234 4.99 -5.30 -10.52
N ARG A 235 5.35 -5.41 -9.23
CA ARG A 235 5.00 -4.42 -8.20
C ARG A 235 5.56 -3.03 -8.48
N LEU A 236 6.76 -2.95 -9.06
CA LEU A 236 7.36 -1.67 -9.45
C LEU A 236 6.64 -1.09 -10.67
N PHE A 237 6.31 -1.91 -11.67
CA PHE A 237 5.57 -1.45 -12.86
C PHE A 237 4.16 -0.98 -12.52
N THR A 238 3.45 -1.70 -11.65
CA THR A 238 2.14 -1.26 -11.15
C THR A 238 2.25 0.06 -10.40
N ARG A 239 3.22 0.21 -9.48
CA ARG A 239 3.46 1.50 -8.79
C ARG A 239 3.77 2.65 -9.75
N VAL A 240 4.67 2.44 -10.71
CA VAL A 240 5.02 3.48 -11.71
C VAL A 240 3.83 3.80 -12.63
N GLY A 241 3.02 2.79 -12.98
CA GLY A 241 1.78 2.95 -13.73
C GLY A 241 0.76 3.79 -12.96
N ASP A 242 0.56 3.47 -11.69
CA ASP A 242 -0.33 4.19 -10.78
C ASP A 242 0.13 5.64 -10.60
N GLU A 243 1.42 5.88 -10.36
CA GLU A 243 2.01 7.23 -10.27
C GLU A 243 1.78 8.03 -11.55
N ARG A 244 2.04 7.45 -12.73
CA ARG A 244 1.78 8.11 -14.02
C ARG A 244 0.30 8.43 -14.21
N SER A 245 -0.59 7.53 -13.81
CA SER A 245 -2.04 7.74 -13.88
C SER A 245 -2.46 8.88 -12.94
N LEU A 246 -1.92 8.94 -11.72
CA LEU A 246 -2.14 10.01 -10.75
C LEU A 246 -1.66 11.35 -11.28
N TYR A 247 -0.47 11.42 -11.90
CA TYR A 247 0.01 12.65 -12.52
C TYR A 247 -0.90 13.12 -13.67
N LYS A 248 -1.40 12.20 -14.51
CA LYS A 248 -2.36 12.55 -15.58
C LYS A 248 -3.67 13.08 -15.01
N VAL A 249 -4.24 12.38 -14.02
CA VAL A 249 -5.49 12.78 -13.37
C VAL A 249 -5.34 14.10 -12.63
N LEU A 250 -4.25 14.30 -11.88
CA LEU A 250 -3.94 15.57 -11.22
C LEU A 250 -3.70 16.70 -12.21
N GLY A 251 -3.06 16.43 -13.36
CA GLY A 251 -2.90 17.39 -14.44
C GLY A 251 -4.24 17.86 -15.00
N ILE A 252 -5.13 16.91 -15.34
CA ILE A 252 -6.49 17.22 -15.81
C ILE A 252 -7.27 17.97 -14.73
N TRP A 253 -7.15 17.54 -13.47
CA TRP A 253 -7.83 18.18 -12.36
C TRP A 253 -7.37 19.62 -12.16
N ARG A 254 -6.05 19.90 -12.19
CA ARG A 254 -5.48 21.26 -12.13
C ARG A 254 -5.96 22.13 -13.27
N GLU A 255 -6.00 21.59 -14.48
CA GLU A 255 -6.52 22.30 -15.66
C GLU A 255 -8.00 22.66 -15.49
N LYS A 256 -8.81 21.72 -15.00
CA LYS A 256 -10.23 21.95 -14.71
C LYS A 256 -10.45 22.93 -13.57
N THR A 257 -9.64 22.89 -12.52
CA THR A 257 -9.72 23.87 -11.43
C THR A 257 -9.32 25.26 -11.91
N ARG A 258 -8.34 25.37 -12.80
CA ARG A 258 -7.97 26.65 -13.44
C ARG A 258 -9.14 27.19 -14.28
N GLN A 259 -9.72 26.36 -15.14
CA GLN A 259 -10.89 26.74 -15.95
C GLN A 259 -12.08 27.18 -15.09
N LEU A 260 -12.35 26.47 -13.98
CA LEU A 260 -13.41 26.86 -13.04
C LEU A 260 -13.12 28.21 -12.39
N ARG A 261 -11.89 28.47 -11.94
CA ARG A 261 -11.51 29.77 -11.36
C ARG A 261 -11.61 30.91 -12.36
N GLU A 262 -11.25 30.67 -13.62
CA GLU A 262 -11.41 31.67 -14.69
C GLU A 262 -12.90 31.96 -14.96
N MET A 263 -13.75 30.94 -14.97
CA MET A 263 -15.21 31.13 -15.09
C MET A 263 -15.81 31.82 -13.86
N GLU A 264 -15.36 31.49 -12.65
CA GLU A 264 -15.77 32.16 -11.40
C GLU A 264 -15.36 33.63 -11.43
N ALA A 265 -14.12 33.95 -11.78
CA ALA A 265 -13.66 35.34 -11.91
C ALA A 265 -14.46 36.11 -12.98
N ALA A 266 -14.82 35.46 -14.10
CA ALA A 266 -15.67 36.07 -15.12
C ALA A 266 -17.11 36.29 -14.61
N ALA A 267 -17.66 35.35 -13.84
CA ALA A 267 -18.99 35.45 -13.24
C ALA A 267 -19.05 36.53 -12.15
N ASP A 268 -18.03 36.62 -11.31
CA ASP A 268 -17.88 37.66 -10.30
C ASP A 268 -17.75 39.03 -10.98
N GLY A 269 -16.95 39.14 -12.04
CA GLY A 269 -16.87 40.36 -12.84
C GLY A 269 -18.20 40.78 -13.48
N PHE A 270 -19.02 39.81 -13.92
CA PHE A 270 -20.37 40.09 -14.43
C PHE A 270 -21.30 40.57 -13.30
N ARG A 271 -21.25 39.90 -12.14
CA ARG A 271 -22.06 40.23 -10.98
C ARG A 271 -21.72 41.61 -10.44
N ASP A 272 -20.44 41.96 -10.34
CA ASP A 272 -19.99 43.26 -9.89
C ASP A 272 -20.46 44.37 -10.84
N ARG A 273 -20.35 44.18 -12.16
CA ARG A 273 -20.89 45.13 -13.14
C ARG A 273 -22.40 45.29 -13.00
N GLN A 274 -23.14 44.21 -12.74
CA GLN A 274 -24.59 44.25 -12.59
C GLN A 274 -25.01 44.90 -11.27
N VAL A 275 -24.27 44.67 -10.18
CA VAL A 275 -24.45 45.35 -8.89
C VAL A 275 -24.19 46.84 -9.08
N VAL A 276 -23.07 47.23 -9.70
CA VAL A 276 -22.76 48.65 -9.98
C VAL A 276 -23.83 49.29 -10.85
N ARG A 277 -24.32 48.61 -11.89
CA ARG A 277 -25.39 49.13 -12.75
C ARG A 277 -26.71 49.30 -11.99
N ASN A 278 -27.05 48.35 -11.12
CA ASN A 278 -28.25 48.42 -10.30
C ASN A 278 -28.15 49.50 -9.21
N THR A 279 -27.00 49.64 -8.54
CA THR A 279 -26.79 50.68 -7.53
C THR A 279 -26.80 52.07 -8.16
N LEU A 280 -26.14 52.26 -9.31
CA LEU A 280 -26.23 53.51 -10.07
C LEU A 280 -27.66 53.78 -10.53
N GLY A 281 -28.38 52.77 -11.02
CA GLY A 281 -29.80 52.89 -11.37
C GLY A 281 -30.67 53.33 -10.20
N MET A 282 -30.46 52.74 -9.01
CA MET A 282 -31.16 53.15 -7.78
C MET A 282 -30.78 54.55 -7.33
N MET A 283 -29.50 54.95 -7.43
CA MET A 283 -29.06 56.31 -7.09
C MET A 283 -29.69 57.35 -8.01
N VAL A 284 -29.76 57.08 -9.32
CA VAL A 284 -30.43 57.98 -10.28
C VAL A 284 -31.93 58.08 -9.97
N ALA A 285 -32.59 56.95 -9.70
CA ALA A 285 -34.00 56.94 -9.33
C ALA A 285 -34.26 57.69 -8.00
N LYS A 286 -33.39 57.51 -7.00
CA LYS A 286 -33.46 58.23 -5.72
C LYS A 286 -33.18 59.72 -5.88
N SER A 287 -32.22 60.10 -6.71
CA SER A 287 -31.93 61.50 -7.03
C SER A 287 -33.15 62.18 -7.67
N ALA A 288 -33.79 61.52 -8.64
CA ALA A 288 -35.03 62.02 -9.25
C ALA A 288 -36.18 62.15 -8.22
N GLN A 289 -36.31 61.18 -7.31
CA GLN A 289 -37.28 61.25 -6.21
C GLN A 289 -37.00 62.44 -5.28
N ILE A 290 -35.75 62.65 -4.88
CA ILE A 290 -35.34 63.77 -4.03
C ILE A 290 -35.66 65.10 -4.70
N HIS A 291 -35.32 65.29 -5.98
CA HIS A 291 -35.68 66.51 -6.70
C HIS A 291 -37.20 66.73 -6.80
N HIS A 292 -37.98 65.66 -6.93
CA HIS A 292 -39.44 65.79 -6.90
C HIS A 292 -39.95 66.23 -5.51
N GLU A 293 -39.42 65.65 -4.44
CA GLU A 293 -39.76 66.03 -3.07
C GLU A 293 -39.29 67.47 -2.73
N GLU A 294 -38.12 67.88 -3.23
CA GLU A 294 -37.58 69.24 -3.09
C GLU A 294 -38.46 70.27 -3.79
N THR A 295 -38.88 70.00 -5.03
CA THR A 295 -39.79 70.90 -5.77
C THR A 295 -41.14 71.02 -5.07
N GLN A 296 -41.69 69.92 -4.55
CA GLN A 296 -42.91 69.97 -3.72
C GLN A 296 -42.70 70.75 -2.42
N ALA A 297 -41.57 70.56 -1.73
CA ALA A 297 -41.25 71.27 -0.50
C ALA A 297 -41.12 72.78 -0.72
N VAL A 298 -40.53 73.21 -1.84
CA VAL A 298 -40.43 74.63 -2.23
C VAL A 298 -41.83 75.22 -2.42
N VAL A 299 -42.74 74.52 -3.11
CA VAL A 299 -44.13 74.99 -3.31
C VAL A 299 -44.86 75.14 -1.98
N VAL A 300 -44.73 74.15 -1.08
CA VAL A 300 -45.35 74.20 0.25
C VAL A 300 -44.76 75.32 1.11
N TYR A 301 -43.43 75.52 1.07
CA TYR A 301 -42.75 76.57 1.80
C TYR A 301 -43.18 77.96 1.32
N GLN A 302 -43.22 78.18 0.01
CA GLN A 302 -43.69 79.43 -0.59
C GLN A 302 -45.15 79.71 -0.20
N GLY A 303 -46.04 78.71 -0.28
CA GLY A 303 -47.43 78.85 0.15
C GLY A 303 -47.58 79.23 1.63
N ASN A 304 -46.79 78.61 2.50
CA ASN A 304 -46.79 78.92 3.94
C ASN A 304 -46.18 80.30 4.25
N LEU A 305 -45.17 80.73 3.50
CA LEU A 305 -44.57 82.05 3.63
C LEU A 305 -45.58 83.14 3.26
N VAL A 306 -46.29 82.99 2.13
CA VAL A 306 -47.35 83.92 1.71
C VAL A 306 -48.44 84.01 2.78
N ARG A 307 -48.91 82.88 3.32
CA ARG A 307 -49.90 82.86 4.41
C ARG A 307 -49.41 83.58 5.67
N ARG A 308 -48.14 83.39 6.07
CA ARG A 308 -47.57 84.09 7.23
C ARG A 308 -47.48 85.60 7.02
N ILE A 309 -47.03 86.04 5.85
CA ILE A 309 -46.94 87.46 5.50
C ILE A 309 -48.33 88.08 5.48
N PHE A 310 -49.30 87.41 4.84
CA PHE A 310 -50.68 87.87 4.77
C PHE A 310 -51.33 87.97 6.16
N ASN A 311 -51.14 86.97 7.03
CA ASN A 311 -51.67 86.99 8.39
C ASN A 311 -51.04 88.11 9.24
N LYS A 312 -49.73 88.38 9.09
CA LYS A 312 -49.08 89.51 9.75
C LYS A 312 -49.64 90.84 9.27
N TRP A 313 -49.83 91.00 7.96
CA TRP A 313 -50.44 92.19 7.38
C TRP A 313 -51.88 92.40 7.87
N LEU A 314 -52.67 91.33 7.91
CA LEU A 314 -54.05 91.37 8.40
C LEU A 314 -54.13 91.72 9.89
N ALA A 315 -53.21 91.19 10.71
CA ALA A 315 -53.10 91.57 12.13
C ALA A 315 -52.69 93.03 12.30
N GLN A 316 -51.77 93.55 11.48
CA GLN A 316 -51.39 94.96 11.48
C GLN A 316 -52.56 95.86 11.09
N LEU A 317 -53.34 95.47 10.08
CA LEU A 317 -54.53 96.20 9.66
C LEU A 317 -55.58 96.28 10.78
N GLN A 318 -55.84 95.16 11.46
CA GLN A 318 -56.74 95.11 12.61
C GLN A 318 -56.24 95.99 13.77
N GLN A 319 -54.92 96.04 13.99
CA GLN A 319 -54.32 96.88 15.01
C GLN A 319 -54.45 98.37 14.69
N ILE A 320 -54.33 98.75 13.42
CA ILE A 320 -54.59 100.13 12.95
C ILE A 320 -56.06 100.50 13.20
N GLN A 321 -57.01 99.66 12.78
CA GLN A 321 -58.44 99.91 13.01
C GLN A 321 -58.79 100.02 14.51
N LEU A 322 -58.15 99.21 15.36
CA LEU A 322 -58.35 99.27 16.80
C LEU A 322 -57.78 100.58 17.38
N ASN A 323 -56.64 101.03 16.88
CA ASN A 323 -56.06 102.31 17.27
C ASN A 323 -56.89 103.50 16.80
N GLU A 324 -57.49 103.45 15.60
CA GLU A 324 -58.45 104.46 15.13
C GLU A 324 -59.67 104.54 16.06
N ARG A 325 -60.28 103.40 16.40
CA ARG A 325 -61.40 103.37 17.38
C ARG A 325 -61.01 103.93 18.76
N ARG A 326 -59.77 103.68 19.20
CA ARG A 326 -59.24 104.27 20.44
C ARG A 326 -59.01 105.77 20.31
N ALA A 327 -58.56 106.24 19.16
CA ALA A 327 -58.38 107.66 18.87
C ALA A 327 -59.73 108.38 18.84
N ASP A 328 -60.76 107.79 18.23
CA ASP A 328 -62.13 108.31 18.22
C ASP A 328 -62.71 108.39 19.63
N ALA A 329 -62.60 107.31 20.41
CA ALA A 329 -63.03 107.29 21.81
C ALA A 329 -62.26 108.31 22.68
N ALA A 330 -60.97 108.50 22.41
CA ALA A 330 -60.18 109.53 23.08
C ALA A 330 -60.62 110.93 22.68
N ALA A 331 -60.93 111.18 21.40
CA ALA A 331 -61.45 112.46 20.92
C ALA A 331 -62.80 112.80 21.57
N GLU A 332 -63.72 111.84 21.67
CA GLU A 332 -64.99 111.99 22.39
C GLU A 332 -64.79 112.26 23.89
N TYR A 333 -63.82 111.59 24.51
CA TYR A 333 -63.45 111.83 25.91
C TYR A 333 -62.88 113.25 26.12
N PHE A 334 -61.99 113.71 25.24
CA PHE A 334 -61.45 115.07 25.34
C PHE A 334 -62.50 116.14 25.05
N ALA A 335 -63.39 115.90 24.09
CA ALA A 335 -64.52 116.80 23.79
C ALA A 335 -65.48 116.92 24.99
N SER A 336 -65.87 115.80 25.59
CA SER A 336 -66.72 115.77 26.79
C SER A 336 -66.02 116.37 28.01
N LYS A 337 -64.72 116.13 28.18
CA LYS A 337 -63.90 116.75 29.22
C LYS A 337 -63.84 118.28 29.07
N HIS A 338 -63.61 118.80 27.86
CA HIS A 338 -63.58 120.24 27.61
C HIS A 338 -64.94 120.90 27.82
N ALA A 339 -66.03 120.24 27.43
CA ALA A 339 -67.39 120.70 27.70
C ALA A 339 -67.69 120.78 29.21
N LEU A 340 -67.31 119.73 29.96
CA LEU A 340 -67.43 119.69 31.42
C LEU A 340 -66.53 120.73 32.11
N GLN A 341 -65.35 121.02 31.57
CA GLN A 341 -64.44 122.01 32.12
C GLN A 341 -64.96 123.43 31.92
N LYS A 342 -65.48 123.77 30.73
CA LYS A 342 -66.21 125.03 30.50
C LYS A 342 -67.44 125.16 31.42
N TRP A 343 -68.17 124.07 31.65
CA TRP A 343 -69.31 124.07 32.56
C TRP A 343 -68.88 124.27 34.03
N ARG A 344 -67.75 123.68 34.45
CA ARG A 344 -67.13 123.92 35.77
C ARG A 344 -66.64 125.35 35.95
N GLU A 345 -66.06 125.96 34.93
CA GLU A 345 -65.61 127.35 34.97
C GLU A 345 -66.79 128.31 35.09
N LYS A 346 -67.88 128.05 34.34
CA LYS A 346 -69.11 128.84 34.38
C LYS A 346 -69.88 128.69 35.70
N THR A 347 -69.92 127.47 36.26
CA THR A 347 -70.50 127.21 37.59
C THR A 347 -69.62 127.75 38.72
N GLY A 348 -68.30 127.76 38.54
CA GLY A 348 -67.32 128.38 39.44
C GLY A 348 -67.55 129.89 39.59
N LEU A 349 -67.77 130.61 38.49
CA LEU A 349 -68.06 132.06 38.51
C LEU A 349 -69.37 132.38 39.27
N VAL A 350 -70.39 131.53 39.15
CA VAL A 350 -71.66 131.67 39.90
C VAL A 350 -71.48 131.35 41.39
N LEU A 351 -70.55 130.46 41.72
CA LEU A 351 -70.24 130.09 43.10
C LEU A 351 -69.36 131.13 43.80
N GLU A 352 -68.43 131.77 43.09
CA GLU A 352 -67.58 132.87 43.57
C GLU A 352 -68.41 134.12 43.94
N GLN A 353 -69.44 134.45 43.16
CA GLN A 353 -70.41 135.51 43.51
C GLN A 353 -71.21 135.21 44.79
N LYS A 354 -71.47 133.93 45.09
CA LYS A 354 -72.14 133.52 46.35
C LYS A 354 -71.16 133.41 47.54
N ARG A 355 -69.86 133.20 47.27
CA ARG A 355 -68.80 133.08 48.29
C ARG A 355 -68.34 134.42 48.87
N GLY A 356 -68.47 135.53 48.14
CA GLY A 356 -68.20 136.88 48.66
C GLY A 356 -69.08 137.29 49.86
N GLN A 357 -70.30 136.77 49.96
CA GLN A 357 -71.25 137.10 51.04
C GLN A 357 -71.17 136.14 52.24
N GLN A 358 -70.61 134.93 52.07
CA GLN A 358 -70.50 133.92 53.14
C GLN A 358 -69.09 133.80 53.74
N ALA A 359 -68.05 134.34 53.07
CA ALA A 359 -66.66 134.39 53.56
C ALA A 359 -66.49 135.23 54.85
N ARG A 360 -67.43 136.11 55.18
CA ARG A 360 -67.37 136.93 56.41
C ARG A 360 -67.74 136.16 57.69
N ARG A 361 -68.33 134.96 57.59
CA ARG A 361 -68.86 134.21 58.76
C ARG A 361 -68.14 132.90 59.08
N GLN A 362 -67.28 132.37 58.21
CA GLN A 362 -66.60 131.07 58.43
C GLN A 362 -65.09 131.18 58.70
N LEU A 363 -64.53 132.39 58.71
CA LEU A 363 -63.10 132.64 58.96
C LEU A 363 -62.63 132.31 60.38
N LEU A 364 -63.53 132.06 61.34
CA LEU A 364 -63.16 131.86 62.75
C LEU A 364 -63.28 130.43 63.30
N ALA A 365 -63.93 129.46 62.62
CA ALA A 365 -64.25 128.17 63.26
C ALA A 365 -63.49 126.93 62.72
N VAL A 366 -62.88 126.96 61.54
CA VAL A 366 -62.38 125.72 60.88
C VAL A 366 -60.86 125.54 60.94
N LYS A 367 -60.10 126.56 61.40
CA LYS A 367 -58.63 126.57 61.30
C LYS A 367 -57.91 125.51 62.15
N TYR A 368 -58.54 124.93 63.19
CA TYR A 368 -57.82 124.06 64.14
C TYR A 368 -58.20 122.56 64.15
N VAL A 369 -59.31 122.12 63.56
CA VAL A 369 -59.77 120.71 63.74
C VAL A 369 -59.38 119.77 62.59
N ARG A 370 -59.06 120.27 61.39
CA ARG A 370 -58.82 119.41 60.21
C ARG A 370 -57.41 118.83 60.08
N LYS A 371 -56.40 119.33 60.80
CA LYS A 371 -55.01 118.82 60.69
C LYS A 371 -54.76 117.51 61.46
N TRP A 372 -55.60 117.15 62.43
CA TRP A 372 -55.35 115.98 63.30
C TRP A 372 -55.87 114.65 62.73
N LYS A 373 -56.97 114.67 61.95
CA LYS A 373 -57.59 113.43 61.40
C LYS A 373 -56.84 112.77 60.23
N VAL A 374 -55.88 113.46 59.60
CA VAL A 374 -55.17 112.95 58.41
C VAL A 374 -53.97 112.08 58.77
N PHE A 375 -53.38 112.23 59.95
CA PHE A 375 -52.19 111.46 60.35
C PHE A 375 -52.49 110.10 60.99
N ALA A 376 -53.68 109.90 61.57
CA ALA A 376 -53.99 108.65 62.29
C ALA A 376 -54.37 107.46 61.39
N ARG A 377 -54.75 107.68 60.11
CA ARG A 377 -55.14 106.59 59.19
C ARG A 377 -53.99 105.96 58.41
N LYS A 378 -52.91 106.70 58.12
CA LYS A 378 -51.78 106.20 57.31
C LYS A 378 -50.92 105.13 58.00
N SER A 379 -50.82 105.15 59.33
CA SER A 379 -49.94 104.24 60.08
C SER A 379 -50.46 102.80 60.21
N LYS A 380 -51.78 102.57 60.10
CA LYS A 380 -52.36 101.22 60.22
C LYS A 380 -52.35 100.43 58.90
N GLU A 381 -52.44 101.09 57.75
CA GLU A 381 -52.49 100.42 56.43
C GLU A 381 -51.12 99.91 55.95
N GLU A 382 -50.03 100.60 56.30
CA GLU A 382 -48.67 100.19 55.91
C GLU A 382 -48.24 98.86 56.57
N LYS A 383 -48.64 98.63 57.83
CA LYS A 383 -48.29 97.40 58.57
C LYS A 383 -49.01 96.15 58.05
N TYR A 384 -50.25 96.26 57.58
CA TYR A 384 -50.97 95.13 56.95
C TYR A 384 -50.49 94.85 55.51
N ALA A 385 -50.09 95.90 54.77
CA ALA A 385 -49.57 95.73 53.41
C ALA A 385 -48.19 95.05 53.37
N GLU A 386 -47.33 95.29 54.36
CA GLU A 386 -46.02 94.61 54.46
C GLU A 386 -46.15 93.14 54.86
N ALA A 387 -46.98 92.83 55.86
CA ALA A 387 -47.23 91.45 56.28
C ALA A 387 -47.81 90.60 55.12
N TYR A 388 -48.73 91.16 54.34
CA TYR A 388 -49.32 90.48 53.18
C TYR A 388 -48.29 90.24 52.04
N LYS A 389 -47.36 91.19 51.80
CA LYS A 389 -46.30 91.01 50.80
C LYS A 389 -45.33 89.90 51.18
N VAL A 390 -44.97 89.77 52.47
CA VAL A 390 -44.08 88.70 52.96
C VAL A 390 -44.75 87.33 52.85
N MET A 391 -46.02 87.21 53.24
CA MET A 391 -46.78 85.97 53.12
C MET A 391 -46.95 85.53 51.65
N ARG A 392 -47.28 86.47 50.76
CA ARG A 392 -47.39 86.20 49.31
C ARG A 392 -46.07 85.73 48.69
N ARG A 393 -44.93 86.29 49.12
CA ARG A 393 -43.60 85.84 48.66
C ARG A 393 -43.30 84.41 49.13
N LYS A 394 -43.57 84.07 50.40
CA LYS A 394 -43.39 82.70 50.92
C LYS A 394 -44.26 81.68 50.18
N VAL A 395 -45.54 81.98 49.94
CA VAL A 395 -46.45 81.09 49.20
C VAL A 395 -45.97 80.89 47.76
N LYS A 396 -45.56 81.96 47.05
CA LYS A 396 -45.01 81.83 45.69
C LYS A 396 -43.74 80.98 45.65
N VAL A 397 -42.83 81.16 46.61
CA VAL A 397 -41.59 80.37 46.70
C VAL A 397 -41.90 78.90 46.98
N ASN A 398 -42.86 78.60 47.86
CA ASN A 398 -43.24 77.22 48.15
C ASN A 398 -43.94 76.55 46.97
N ILE A 399 -44.82 77.25 46.26
CA ILE A 399 -45.44 76.74 45.01
C ILE A 399 -44.38 76.50 43.94
N ALA A 400 -43.42 77.42 43.77
CA ALA A 400 -42.32 77.25 42.82
C ALA A 400 -41.41 76.06 43.19
N ARG A 401 -41.11 75.85 44.48
CA ARG A 401 -40.34 74.69 44.95
C ARG A 401 -41.11 73.38 44.74
N ALA A 402 -42.41 73.34 45.02
CA ALA A 402 -43.25 72.17 44.79
C ALA A 402 -43.33 71.83 43.29
N ALA A 403 -43.52 72.84 42.43
CA ALA A 403 -43.53 72.66 40.98
C ALA A 403 -42.16 72.19 40.45
N LEU A 404 -41.05 72.73 40.97
CA LEU A 404 -39.70 72.30 40.60
C LEU A 404 -39.39 70.87 41.04
N ASN A 405 -39.82 70.47 42.24
CA ASN A 405 -39.63 69.11 42.72
C ASN A 405 -40.46 68.13 41.88
N LEU A 406 -41.72 68.46 41.58
CA LEU A 406 -42.56 67.65 40.69
C LEU A 406 -41.96 67.55 39.27
N TRP A 407 -41.38 68.63 38.76
CA TRP A 407 -40.71 68.63 37.48
C TRP A 407 -39.43 67.79 37.48
N ARG A 408 -38.62 67.87 38.55
CA ARG A 408 -37.43 67.02 38.75
C ARG A 408 -37.79 65.55 38.85
N GLU A 409 -38.85 65.21 39.58
CA GLU A 409 -39.34 63.83 39.70
C GLU A 409 -39.85 63.31 38.35
N LYS A 410 -40.65 64.10 37.63
CA LYS A 410 -41.10 63.74 36.28
C LYS A 410 -39.95 63.59 35.28
N THR A 411 -38.97 64.48 35.31
CA THR A 411 -37.79 64.40 34.41
C THR A 411 -36.88 63.23 34.77
N ALA A 412 -36.73 62.89 36.05
CA ALA A 412 -36.04 61.67 36.47
C ALA A 412 -36.76 60.41 35.96
N ARG A 413 -38.09 60.36 36.07
CA ARG A 413 -38.91 59.26 35.56
C ARG A 413 -38.85 59.13 34.03
N ILE A 414 -38.82 60.25 33.30
CA ILE A 414 -38.63 60.25 31.85
C ILE A 414 -37.25 59.69 31.49
N ARG A 415 -36.18 60.10 32.18
CA ARG A 415 -34.85 59.54 31.96
C ARG A 415 -34.78 58.04 32.25
N GLU A 416 -35.45 57.58 33.30
CA GLU A 416 -35.53 56.15 33.62
C GLU A 416 -36.29 55.38 32.52
N MET A 417 -37.41 55.92 32.03
CA MET A 417 -38.12 55.35 30.89
C MET A 417 -37.26 55.34 29.61
N ASP A 418 -36.51 56.41 29.34
CA ASP A 418 -35.60 56.47 28.19
C ASP A 418 -34.47 55.43 28.30
N MET A 419 -33.87 55.26 29.49
CA MET A 419 -32.87 54.20 29.72
C MET A 419 -33.48 52.80 29.49
N THR A 420 -34.67 52.52 30.01
CA THR A 420 -35.34 51.22 29.77
C THR A 420 -35.71 51.01 28.30
N ALA A 421 -36.05 52.07 27.57
CA ALA A 421 -36.34 52.01 26.14
C ALA A 421 -35.07 51.76 25.32
N GLU A 422 -33.94 52.37 25.70
CA GLU A 422 -32.62 52.10 25.10
C GLU A 422 -32.15 50.67 25.37
N GLU A 423 -32.31 50.17 26.60
CA GLU A 423 -32.03 48.77 26.93
C GLU A 423 -32.90 47.80 26.11
N PHE A 424 -34.17 48.12 25.91
CA PHE A 424 -35.06 47.30 25.09
C PHE A 424 -34.65 47.31 23.61
N ARG A 425 -34.24 48.47 23.08
CA ARG A 425 -33.68 48.58 21.72
C ARG A 425 -32.40 47.76 21.60
N ALA A 426 -31.46 47.89 22.53
CA ALA A 426 -30.22 47.12 22.54
C ALA A 426 -30.46 45.60 22.59
N ARG A 427 -31.42 45.13 23.41
CA ARG A 427 -31.82 43.71 23.44
C ARG A 427 -32.44 43.26 22.12
N LYS A 428 -33.33 44.07 21.55
CA LYS A 428 -33.99 43.76 20.27
C LYS A 428 -33.00 43.74 19.10
N ASP A 429 -32.02 44.63 19.11
CA ASP A 429 -30.94 44.68 18.12
C ASP A 429 -30.03 43.45 18.25
N ALA A 430 -29.66 43.06 19.46
CA ALA A 430 -28.91 41.83 19.71
C ALA A 430 -29.66 40.57 19.24
N ASP A 431 -30.98 40.50 19.49
CA ASP A 431 -31.81 39.39 19.01
C ASP A 431 -32.00 39.41 17.49
N ASN A 432 -32.11 40.58 16.87
CA ASN A 432 -32.12 40.71 15.42
C ASN A 432 -30.80 40.25 14.81
N VAL A 433 -29.66 40.63 15.38
CA VAL A 433 -28.34 40.16 14.95
C VAL A 433 -28.24 38.64 15.09
N LYS A 434 -28.73 38.04 16.18
CA LYS A 434 -28.79 36.57 16.33
C LYS A 434 -29.67 35.91 15.27
N ARG A 435 -30.84 36.47 14.96
CA ARG A 435 -31.72 35.95 13.91
C ARG A 435 -31.09 36.09 12.52
N MET A 436 -30.43 37.21 12.25
CA MET A 436 -29.70 37.41 10.99
C MET A 436 -28.52 36.45 10.88
N ALA A 437 -27.75 36.25 11.96
CA ALA A 437 -26.65 35.30 11.99
C ALA A 437 -27.14 33.86 11.81
N HIS A 438 -28.21 33.46 12.50
CA HIS A 438 -28.83 32.15 12.32
C HIS A 438 -29.36 31.97 10.91
N GLY A 439 -30.05 32.98 10.35
CA GLY A 439 -30.52 32.97 8.96
C GLY A 439 -29.36 32.85 7.98
N ALA A 440 -28.27 33.59 8.19
CA ALA A 440 -27.06 33.47 7.40
C ALA A 440 -26.48 32.06 7.48
N ILE A 441 -26.29 31.49 8.67
CA ILE A 441 -25.77 30.12 8.87
C ILE A 441 -26.66 29.09 8.17
N VAL A 442 -27.98 29.17 8.35
CA VAL A 442 -28.94 28.26 7.69
C VAL A 442 -28.86 28.39 6.17
N THR A 443 -28.80 29.61 5.63
CA THR A 443 -28.62 29.79 4.17
C THR A 443 -27.26 29.29 3.69
N MET A 444 -26.20 29.46 4.49
CA MET A 444 -24.85 29.00 4.17
C MET A 444 -24.72 27.48 4.23
N TYR A 445 -25.54 26.79 5.02
CA TYR A 445 -25.58 25.33 5.09
C TYR A 445 -26.50 24.74 4.01
N ASN A 446 -27.67 25.35 3.78
CA ASN A 446 -28.64 24.87 2.80
C ASN A 446 -28.19 25.10 1.35
N ARG A 447 -27.40 26.15 1.09
CA ARG A 447 -26.88 26.42 -0.25
C ARG A 447 -25.92 25.34 -0.77
N PRO A 448 -24.88 24.89 -0.02
CA PRO A 448 -24.01 23.82 -0.47
C PRO A 448 -24.72 22.47 -0.52
N THR A 449 -25.67 22.17 0.37
CA THR A 449 -26.46 20.93 0.27
C THR A 449 -27.32 20.93 -1.00
N GLN A 450 -28.02 22.03 -1.28
CA GLN A 450 -28.80 22.19 -2.51
C GLN A 450 -27.91 22.15 -3.76
N GLN A 451 -26.71 22.74 -3.71
CA GLN A 451 -25.75 22.68 -4.82
C GLN A 451 -25.17 21.26 -5.00
N GLN A 452 -24.95 20.51 -3.92
CA GLN A 452 -24.53 19.12 -3.98
C GLN A 452 -25.63 18.22 -4.54
N GLU A 453 -26.89 18.44 -4.17
CA GLU A 453 -28.05 17.76 -4.75
C GLU A 453 -28.21 18.08 -6.23
N ALA A 454 -28.10 19.36 -6.61
CA ALA A 454 -28.14 19.79 -8.01
C ALA A 454 -26.98 19.18 -8.83
N ASN A 455 -25.77 19.09 -8.26
CA ASN A 455 -24.64 18.44 -8.90
C ASN A 455 -24.89 16.94 -9.07
N ARG A 456 -25.39 16.24 -8.04
CA ARG A 456 -25.79 14.82 -8.17
C ARG A 456 -26.85 14.61 -9.25
N GLN A 457 -27.84 15.49 -9.31
CA GLN A 457 -28.86 15.44 -10.37
C GLN A 457 -28.26 15.72 -11.74
N ALA A 458 -27.34 16.67 -11.85
CA ALA A 458 -26.63 16.97 -13.10
C ALA A 458 -25.76 15.81 -13.57
N ASP A 459 -25.09 15.10 -12.65
CA ASP A 459 -24.31 13.90 -12.95
C ASP A 459 -25.21 12.74 -13.41
N LEU A 460 -26.35 12.54 -12.73
CA LEU A 460 -27.36 11.56 -13.15
C LEU A 460 -27.94 11.92 -14.53
N PHE A 461 -28.16 13.20 -14.80
CA PHE A 461 -28.66 13.67 -16.08
C PHE A 461 -27.60 13.55 -17.17
N PHE A 462 -26.34 13.86 -16.87
CA PHE A 462 -25.21 13.74 -17.78
C PHE A 462 -24.96 12.27 -18.12
N THR A 463 -24.94 11.38 -17.13
CA THR A 463 -24.80 9.93 -17.35
C THR A 463 -25.96 9.39 -18.16
N LYS A 464 -27.21 9.75 -17.84
CA LYS A 464 -28.39 9.36 -18.63
C LYS A 464 -28.30 9.88 -20.06
N LYS A 465 -27.95 11.16 -20.26
CA LYS A 465 -27.83 11.77 -21.58
C LYS A 465 -26.63 11.24 -22.36
N LEU A 466 -25.54 10.87 -21.70
CA LEU A 466 -24.37 10.26 -22.32
C LEU A 466 -24.69 8.82 -22.77
N VAL A 467 -25.43 8.07 -21.96
CA VAL A 467 -25.98 6.75 -22.32
C VAL A 467 -26.95 6.86 -23.51
N GLU A 468 -27.86 7.84 -23.51
CA GLU A 468 -28.82 8.08 -24.60
C GLU A 468 -28.15 8.58 -25.89
N ARG A 469 -27.20 9.53 -25.78
CA ARG A 469 -26.58 10.20 -26.93
C ARG A 469 -25.49 9.37 -27.60
N LEU A 470 -24.80 8.53 -26.83
CA LEU A 470 -23.80 7.66 -27.43
C LEU A 470 -24.47 6.55 -28.24
N GLN A 471 -25.70 6.09 -27.95
CA GLN A 471 -26.32 4.89 -28.54
C GLN A 471 -25.44 3.61 -28.51
N ILE A 472 -24.20 3.70 -27.99
CA ILE A 472 -23.24 2.61 -27.75
C ILE A 472 -23.88 1.57 -26.83
N PHE A 473 -24.92 1.97 -26.09
CA PHE A 473 -25.65 1.12 -25.18
C PHE A 473 -27.08 0.75 -25.60
N GLY A 474 -27.36 0.56 -26.90
CA GLY A 474 -28.57 -0.15 -27.34
C GLY A 474 -28.69 -1.48 -26.60
N SER A 475 -29.90 -1.94 -26.27
CA SER A 475 -30.21 -3.07 -25.36
C SER A 475 -29.44 -4.39 -25.59
N ASN A 476 -28.70 -4.53 -26.69
CA ASN A 476 -28.02 -5.74 -27.11
C ASN A 476 -26.67 -6.01 -26.41
N TRP A 477 -25.93 -5.03 -25.88
CA TRP A 477 -24.66 -5.29 -25.15
C TRP A 477 -24.89 -5.45 -23.64
N LEU A 478 -25.90 -4.76 -23.08
CA LEU A 478 -26.17 -4.73 -21.63
C LEU A 478 -26.62 -6.10 -21.10
N VAL A 479 -27.33 -6.88 -21.92
CA VAL A 479 -27.77 -8.23 -21.58
C VAL A 479 -26.57 -9.20 -21.49
N PRO A 480 -25.70 -9.31 -22.50
CA PRO A 480 -24.45 -10.07 -22.39
C PRO A 480 -23.56 -9.63 -21.23
N THR A 481 -23.37 -8.32 -21.00
CA THR A 481 -22.48 -7.85 -19.92
C THR A 481 -23.06 -8.16 -18.55
N ARG A 482 -24.38 -8.06 -18.37
CA ARG A 482 -25.05 -8.51 -17.13
C ARG A 482 -24.92 -10.02 -16.96
N GLN A 483 -25.08 -10.78 -18.02
CA GLN A 483 -24.91 -12.23 -17.99
C GLN A 483 -23.46 -12.63 -17.68
N ILE A 484 -22.47 -11.92 -18.21
CA ILE A 484 -21.04 -12.11 -17.88
C ILE A 484 -20.79 -11.79 -16.40
N LEU A 485 -21.33 -10.68 -15.87
CA LEU A 485 -21.18 -10.34 -14.46
C LEU A 485 -21.90 -11.34 -13.54
N GLU A 486 -23.06 -11.84 -13.93
CA GLU A 486 -23.76 -12.91 -13.19
C GLU A 486 -22.98 -14.23 -13.26
N ASN A 487 -22.40 -14.56 -14.40
CA ASN A 487 -21.56 -15.74 -14.57
C ASN A 487 -20.26 -15.60 -13.76
N GLN A 488 -19.66 -14.42 -13.68
CA GLN A 488 -18.53 -14.13 -12.79
C GLN A 488 -18.91 -14.32 -11.33
N LYS A 489 -20.05 -13.76 -10.88
CA LYS A 489 -20.55 -13.98 -9.51
C LYS A 489 -20.80 -15.46 -9.22
N LYS A 490 -21.35 -16.22 -10.16
CA LYS A 490 -21.53 -17.67 -10.04
C LYS A 490 -20.19 -18.40 -9.98
N ALA A 491 -19.22 -18.01 -10.79
CA ALA A 491 -17.88 -18.60 -10.79
C ALA A 491 -17.14 -18.31 -9.47
N ASP A 492 -17.28 -17.10 -8.93
CA ASP A 492 -16.71 -16.71 -7.63
C ASP A 492 -17.37 -17.48 -6.48
N ALA A 493 -18.69 -17.64 -6.51
CA ALA A 493 -19.41 -18.48 -5.55
C ALA A 493 -18.99 -19.96 -5.64
N TYR A 494 -18.77 -20.47 -6.85
CA TYR A 494 -18.26 -21.82 -7.07
C TYR A 494 -16.82 -21.99 -6.56
N ARG A 495 -15.95 -20.99 -6.81
CA ARG A 495 -14.59 -20.98 -6.27
C ARG A 495 -14.61 -20.97 -4.74
N ALA A 496 -15.43 -20.12 -4.12
CA ALA A 496 -15.56 -20.04 -2.67
C ALA A 496 -16.07 -21.35 -2.05
N THR A 497 -17.05 -22.01 -2.67
CA THR A 497 -17.55 -23.31 -2.19
C THR A 497 -16.52 -24.42 -2.39
N ARG A 498 -15.74 -24.41 -3.47
CA ARG A 498 -14.69 -25.39 -3.73
C ARG A 498 -13.45 -25.20 -2.85
N THR A 499 -13.07 -23.97 -2.54
CA THR A 499 -12.00 -23.72 -1.55
C THR A 499 -12.45 -24.10 -0.15
N ALA A 500 -13.70 -23.83 0.21
CA ALA A 500 -14.27 -24.28 1.48
C ALA A 500 -14.33 -25.81 1.57
N SER A 501 -14.74 -26.52 0.50
CA SER A 501 -14.77 -27.99 0.50
C SER A 501 -13.37 -28.60 0.58
N HIS A 502 -12.38 -28.03 -0.12
CA HIS A 502 -10.98 -28.41 0.00
C HIS A 502 -10.46 -28.21 1.43
N ALA A 503 -10.74 -27.05 2.05
CA ALA A 503 -10.36 -26.77 3.43
C ALA A 503 -11.03 -27.74 4.43
N LEU A 504 -12.29 -28.12 4.21
CA LEU A 504 -12.95 -29.14 5.04
C LEU A 504 -12.33 -30.53 4.87
N ALA A 505 -11.90 -30.90 3.66
CA ALA A 505 -11.20 -32.15 3.40
C ALA A 505 -9.83 -32.19 4.09
N THR A 506 -9.06 -31.10 4.02
CA THR A 506 -7.77 -31.01 4.72
C THR A 506 -7.95 -31.05 6.23
N LEU A 507 -8.95 -30.35 6.79
CA LEU A 507 -9.28 -30.41 8.21
C LEU A 507 -9.71 -31.82 8.66
N ARG A 508 -10.46 -32.56 7.84
CA ARG A 508 -10.79 -33.97 8.12
C ARG A 508 -9.54 -34.85 8.11
N ASN A 509 -8.62 -34.63 7.18
CA ASN A 509 -7.36 -35.35 7.12
C ASN A 509 -6.49 -35.07 8.35
N TRP A 510 -6.38 -33.80 8.77
CA TRP A 510 -5.67 -33.42 9.99
C TRP A 510 -6.33 -33.98 11.24
N ARG A 511 -7.67 -33.98 11.32
CA ARG A 511 -8.40 -34.62 12.41
C ARG A 511 -8.09 -36.11 12.49
N ASN A 512 -8.11 -36.81 11.35
CA ASN A 512 -7.79 -38.23 11.29
C ASN A 512 -6.32 -38.51 11.65
N ALA A 513 -5.40 -37.65 11.22
CA ALA A 513 -3.98 -37.74 11.60
C ALA A 513 -3.80 -37.56 13.11
N ALA A 514 -4.44 -36.54 13.71
CA ALA A 514 -4.44 -36.32 15.15
C ALA A 514 -4.98 -37.52 15.93
N PHE A 515 -6.11 -38.10 15.48
CA PHE A 515 -6.64 -39.33 16.09
C PHE A 515 -5.67 -40.52 15.98
N ARG A 516 -4.95 -40.66 14.85
CA ARG A 516 -3.91 -41.70 14.71
C ARG A 516 -2.75 -41.47 15.67
N PHE A 517 -2.28 -40.23 15.81
CA PHE A 517 -1.21 -39.89 16.74
C PHE A 517 -1.62 -40.14 18.19
N GLN A 518 -2.81 -39.70 18.59
CA GLN A 518 -3.33 -39.96 19.93
C GLN A 518 -3.44 -41.47 20.21
N ARG A 519 -3.92 -42.26 19.24
CA ARG A 519 -3.97 -43.72 19.39
C ARG A 519 -2.59 -44.35 19.52
N LEU A 520 -1.60 -43.86 18.76
CA LEU A 520 -0.21 -44.34 18.87
C LEU A 520 0.41 -43.97 20.23
N GLU A 521 0.07 -42.79 20.79
CA GLU A 521 0.47 -42.40 22.14
C GLU A 521 -0.16 -43.31 23.19
N GLU A 522 -1.46 -43.57 23.10
CA GLU A 522 -2.17 -44.51 24.00
C GLU A 522 -1.56 -45.93 23.92
N ASP A 523 -1.28 -46.43 22.71
CA ASP A 523 -0.63 -47.72 22.51
C ASP A 523 0.79 -47.74 23.11
N ALA A 524 1.56 -46.66 22.95
CA ALA A 524 2.89 -46.51 23.54
C ALA A 524 2.83 -46.48 25.08
N GLU A 525 1.84 -45.81 25.67
CA GLU A 525 1.60 -45.80 27.11
C GLU A 525 1.26 -47.20 27.64
N VAL A 526 0.42 -47.96 26.94
CA VAL A 526 0.09 -49.35 27.31
C VAL A 526 1.34 -50.23 27.29
N VAL A 527 2.21 -50.08 26.28
CA VAL A 527 3.49 -50.80 26.22
C VAL A 527 4.42 -50.38 27.36
N LEU A 528 4.50 -49.09 27.66
CA LEU A 528 5.27 -48.57 28.79
C LEU A 528 4.78 -49.15 30.12
N GLN A 529 3.47 -49.17 30.35
CA GLN A 529 2.86 -49.77 31.54
C GLN A 529 3.15 -51.28 31.63
N ARG A 530 3.06 -52.02 30.52
CA ARG A 530 3.39 -53.45 30.49
C ARG A 530 4.87 -53.68 30.81
N ASN A 531 5.76 -52.87 30.25
CA ASN A 531 7.19 -52.94 30.53
C ASN A 531 7.53 -52.51 31.96
N ALA A 532 6.83 -51.53 32.52
CA ALA A 532 6.96 -51.13 33.92
C ALA A 532 6.49 -52.26 34.86
N LYS A 533 5.35 -52.90 34.58
CA LYS A 533 4.87 -54.09 35.32
C LYS A 533 5.87 -55.24 35.23
N LYS A 534 6.40 -55.54 34.05
CA LYS A 534 7.46 -56.56 33.88
C LYS A 534 8.70 -56.22 34.70
N ARG A 535 9.16 -54.96 34.66
CA ARG A 535 10.30 -54.49 35.47
C ARG A 535 10.01 -54.66 36.96
N ALA A 536 8.84 -54.26 37.44
CA ALA A 536 8.42 -54.42 38.83
C ALA A 536 8.36 -55.90 39.25
N LEU A 537 7.81 -56.79 38.41
CA LEU A 537 7.78 -58.23 38.65
C LEU A 537 9.19 -58.83 38.69
N VAL A 538 10.09 -58.41 37.80
CA VAL A 538 11.50 -58.84 37.83
C VAL A 538 12.19 -58.36 39.11
N PHE A 539 11.93 -57.14 39.56
CA PHE A 539 12.43 -56.65 40.85
C PHE A 539 11.87 -57.47 42.02
N LEU A 540 10.56 -57.75 42.04
CA LEU A 540 9.94 -58.58 43.08
C LEU A 540 10.46 -60.02 43.07
N GLN A 541 10.69 -60.63 41.90
CA GLN A 541 11.30 -61.95 41.79
C GLN A 541 12.76 -61.96 42.25
N LYS A 542 13.53 -60.91 41.94
CA LYS A 542 14.90 -60.76 42.46
C LYS A 542 14.87 -60.58 43.98
N TRP A 543 13.96 -59.78 44.50
CA TRP A 543 13.75 -59.61 45.93
C TRP A 543 13.31 -60.91 46.62
N SER A 544 12.38 -61.67 46.04
CA SER A 544 11.93 -62.94 46.60
C SER A 544 13.04 -63.98 46.58
N ARG A 545 13.88 -64.00 45.53
CA ARG A 545 15.10 -64.84 45.47
C ARG A 545 16.14 -64.40 46.49
N ALA A 546 16.36 -63.10 46.67
CA ALA A 546 17.27 -62.58 47.69
C ALA A 546 16.76 -62.87 49.12
N ALA A 547 15.46 -62.77 49.36
CA ALA A 547 14.84 -63.12 50.63
C ALA A 547 14.87 -64.63 50.90
N ALA A 548 14.68 -65.47 49.88
CA ALA A 548 14.79 -66.92 49.98
C ALA A 548 16.25 -67.40 50.17
N GLN A 549 17.22 -66.68 49.59
CA GLN A 549 18.66 -66.93 49.80
C GLN A 549 19.15 -66.36 51.14
N GLY A 550 18.50 -65.33 51.68
CA GLY A 550 18.82 -64.72 52.98
C GLY A 550 18.43 -65.54 54.21
N GLN A 551 17.86 -66.75 54.06
CA GLN A 551 17.56 -67.66 55.16
C GLN A 551 18.52 -68.86 55.26
N GLY A 552 19.58 -68.90 54.43
CA GLY A 552 20.52 -70.05 54.38
C GLY A 552 22.00 -69.72 54.48
N GLU A 553 22.44 -68.46 54.36
CA GLU A 553 23.86 -68.10 54.41
C GLU A 553 24.05 -66.74 55.10
N GLU A 554 23.64 -66.65 56.38
CA GLU A 554 24.37 -65.83 57.35
C GLU A 554 25.67 -66.58 57.66
N GLU A 555 26.70 -66.37 56.86
CA GLU A 555 28.11 -66.34 57.28
C GLU A 555 29.01 -66.19 56.05
N GLY A 556 29.67 -65.03 55.96
CA GLY A 556 30.84 -64.86 55.12
C GLY A 556 30.57 -64.36 53.70
N ARG A 557 30.24 -63.08 53.56
CA ARG A 557 30.75 -62.22 52.46
C ARG A 557 30.43 -60.74 52.71
N GLU A 558 30.97 -60.24 53.81
CA GLU A 558 31.57 -58.91 53.77
C GLU A 558 32.85 -58.99 52.90
N GLU A 559 33.29 -57.86 52.35
CA GLU A 559 34.45 -57.68 51.45
C GLU A 559 34.21 -57.89 49.95
N ARG A 560 33.56 -56.90 49.33
CA ARG A 560 34.22 -56.07 48.29
C ARG A 560 33.37 -54.83 48.00
N MET A 561 33.45 -53.87 48.91
CA MET A 561 33.24 -52.47 48.54
C MET A 561 34.52 -51.97 47.87
N ILE A 562 34.44 -51.66 46.57
CA ILE A 562 35.34 -50.70 45.92
C ILE A 562 34.45 -49.57 45.39
N PRO A 563 34.70 -48.30 45.76
CA PRO A 563 33.90 -47.17 45.32
C PRO A 563 34.27 -46.80 43.89
N ALA A 564 33.35 -47.02 42.94
CA ALA A 564 33.46 -46.41 41.62
C ALA A 564 33.09 -44.92 41.73
N THR A 565 34.07 -44.09 41.45
CA THR A 565 34.05 -42.63 41.43
C THR A 565 32.89 -42.03 40.61
N PRO A 566 32.43 -40.80 40.91
CA PRO A 566 31.34 -40.12 40.18
C PRO A 566 31.62 -39.87 38.68
N ALA A 567 32.87 -40.00 38.22
CA ALA A 567 33.26 -39.77 36.84
C ALA A 567 32.83 -40.88 35.87
N ALA A 568 32.63 -42.13 36.35
CA ALA A 568 32.25 -43.26 35.50
C ALA A 568 30.74 -43.34 35.19
N ARG A 569 29.89 -42.53 35.84
CA ARG A 569 28.44 -42.45 35.53
C ARG A 569 28.11 -41.56 34.33
N ARG A 570 29.05 -40.73 33.85
CA ARG A 570 28.79 -39.77 32.76
C ARG A 570 28.90 -40.38 31.35
N SER A 571 29.58 -41.51 31.17
CA SER A 571 29.70 -42.18 29.87
C SER A 571 28.57 -43.16 29.54
N GLN A 572 27.80 -43.62 30.53
CA GLN A 572 26.62 -44.47 30.28
C GLN A 572 25.33 -43.70 29.96
N LEU A 573 25.32 -42.37 30.14
CA LEU A 573 24.17 -41.50 29.82
C LEU A 573 24.25 -40.85 28.43
N LEU A 574 25.36 -41.02 27.69
CA LEU A 574 25.52 -40.50 26.32
C LEU A 574 25.30 -41.57 25.24
N ALA A 575 25.03 -42.82 25.61
CA ALA A 575 24.78 -43.92 24.67
C ALA A 575 23.29 -44.25 24.46
N SER A 576 22.35 -43.46 25.01
CA SER A 576 20.91 -43.75 24.94
C SER A 576 20.04 -42.62 24.38
N THR A 577 20.61 -41.66 23.66
CA THR A 577 19.82 -40.59 22.99
C THR A 577 20.27 -40.41 21.55
N THR A 578 20.09 -41.47 20.75
CA THR A 578 19.87 -41.33 19.31
C THR A 578 18.55 -42.02 19.01
N PRO A 579 17.46 -41.27 18.73
CA PRO A 579 16.29 -41.89 18.15
C PRO A 579 16.69 -42.33 16.74
N ALA A 580 16.84 -43.64 16.55
CA ALA A 580 16.91 -44.24 15.23
C ALA A 580 15.55 -44.01 14.55
N TYR A 581 15.42 -42.88 13.87
CA TYR A 581 14.34 -42.61 12.95
C TYR A 581 14.52 -43.58 11.78
N THR A 582 13.74 -44.65 11.78
CA THR A 582 13.57 -45.55 10.64
C THR A 582 12.51 -44.91 9.76
N PRO A 583 12.84 -44.36 8.57
CA PRO A 583 11.79 -43.99 7.63
C PRO A 583 11.17 -45.29 7.11
N ALA A 584 9.86 -45.42 7.30
CA ALA A 584 9.08 -46.50 6.73
C ALA A 584 9.15 -46.41 5.19
N VAL A 585 9.83 -47.38 4.58
CA VAL A 585 9.74 -47.66 3.16
C VAL A 585 8.36 -48.29 2.90
N GLY A 586 7.60 -47.66 2.00
CA GLY A 586 6.41 -48.25 1.39
C GLY A 586 5.15 -47.45 1.63
N LEU A 587 4.86 -46.48 0.75
CA LEU A 587 3.51 -46.14 0.26
C LEU A 587 3.56 -44.89 -0.65
N PHE A 588 4.16 -45.03 -1.83
CA PHE A 588 3.76 -44.26 -3.01
C PHE A 588 3.80 -45.19 -4.22
N ARG A 589 2.64 -45.74 -4.55
CA ARG A 589 2.34 -46.32 -5.86
C ARG A 589 1.08 -45.61 -6.34
N GLU A 590 1.25 -44.71 -7.31
CA GLU A 590 0.18 -44.24 -8.19
C GLU A 590 0.76 -44.21 -9.60
N ASP A 591 0.62 -45.34 -10.30
CA ASP A 591 0.43 -45.33 -11.75
C ASP A 591 -1.01 -44.84 -11.97
N ARG A 592 -1.15 -43.64 -12.52
CA ARG A 592 -2.44 -43.14 -13.02
C ARG A 592 -2.33 -43.06 -14.53
N VAL A 593 -2.66 -44.18 -15.18
CA VAL A 593 -3.07 -44.23 -16.58
C VAL A 593 -4.36 -43.41 -16.70
N VAL A 594 -4.32 -42.37 -17.52
CA VAL A 594 -5.50 -41.63 -17.96
C VAL A 594 -6.08 -42.40 -19.14
N GLU A 595 -7.13 -43.18 -18.91
CA GLU A 595 -8.07 -43.55 -19.97
C GLU A 595 -9.01 -42.38 -20.20
N GLU A 596 -8.86 -41.71 -21.34
CA GLU A 596 -9.92 -40.92 -21.96
C GLU A 596 -10.97 -41.90 -22.49
N LEU A 597 -12.13 -41.93 -21.81
CA LEU A 597 -13.37 -42.44 -22.38
C LEU A 597 -14.12 -41.24 -22.95
N ASP A 598 -14.11 -41.14 -24.28
CA ASP A 598 -15.16 -40.48 -25.04
C ASP A 598 -16.46 -41.29 -24.85
N GLU A 599 -17.55 -40.62 -24.46
CA GLU A 599 -18.92 -41.06 -24.78
C GLU A 599 -19.89 -39.87 -24.61
N ASP A 600 -20.53 -39.54 -25.75
CA ASP A 600 -21.74 -38.76 -26.08
C ASP A 600 -21.88 -37.25 -25.78
#